data_AF-A0A836P0R8-F1
#
_entry.id   AF-A0A836P0R8-F1
#
_cell.length_a   1.000
_cell.length_b   1.000
_cell.length_c   1.000
_cell.angle_alpha   90.00
_cell.angle_beta   90.00
_cell.angle_gamma   90.00
#
_symmetry.space_group_name_H-M   'P 1'
#
loop_
_entity.id
_entity.type
_entity.pdbx_description
1 polymer ?
#
loop_
_entity_poly.entity_id
_entity_poly.type
_entity_poly.pdbx_seq_one_letter_code
_entity_poly.pdbx_strand_id
1 'polypeptide(L)'
;MHTIELPKLLEQRLVLLQPERLEVIGLMRNGWEMALRVRPGLAPTCWLEKNGVGSGGESKSVDIETFNVLVDRGVFRVKNIGCRVNIYALSDAYLTGGC
;
A
#
# COMPACT_ATOMS: atom_id res chain seq x y z
N MET A 1 14.54 23.54 20.40
CA MET A 1 13.44 22.90 19.63
C MET A 1 14.09 22.06 18.55
N HIS A 2 14.13 20.74 18.71
CA HIS A 2 14.58 19.85 17.63
C HIS A 2 13.42 19.64 16.66
N THR A 3 13.49 20.29 15.51
CA THR A 3 12.63 20.00 14.38
C THR A 3 13.00 18.61 13.90
N ILE A 4 12.27 17.60 14.34
CA ILE A 4 12.41 16.27 13.77
C ILE A 4 11.91 16.40 12.33
N GLU A 5 12.81 16.26 11.37
CA GLU A 5 12.48 16.29 9.95
C GLU A 5 11.55 15.11 9.68
N LEU A 6 10.34 15.40 9.17
CA LEU A 6 9.32 14.42 8.75
C LEU A 6 9.88 13.17 8.03
N PRO A 7 10.90 13.29 7.14
CA PRO A 7 11.57 12.14 6.52
C PRO A 7 12.16 11.13 7.51
N LYS A 8 12.86 11.58 8.56
CA LYS A 8 13.51 10.70 9.55
C LYS A 8 12.51 9.90 10.39
N LEU A 9 11.35 10.50 10.71
CA LEU A 9 10.27 9.80 11.41
C LEU A 9 9.64 8.71 10.55
N LEU A 10 9.49 8.96 9.25
CA LEU A 10 8.95 7.97 8.31
C LEU A 10 9.91 6.80 8.13
N GLU A 11 11.20 7.06 7.98
CA GLU A 11 12.23 6.02 7.93
C GLU A 11 12.23 5.14 9.18
N GLN A 12 12.17 5.73 10.38
CA GLN A 12 12.06 4.97 11.63
C GLN A 12 10.78 4.11 11.69
N ARG A 13 9.65 4.62 11.17
CA ARG A 13 8.40 3.85 11.10
C ARG A 13 8.46 2.70 10.09
N LEU A 14 9.25 2.86 9.02
CA LEU A 14 9.49 1.82 8.01
C LEU A 14 10.43 0.71 8.53
N VAL A 15 11.46 1.06 9.31
CA VAL A 15 12.39 0.08 9.92
C VAL A 15 11.67 -0.94 10.82
N LEU A 16 10.51 -0.57 11.38
CA LEU A 16 9.70 -1.46 12.20
C LEU A 16 8.78 -2.39 11.40
N LEU A 17 8.77 -2.29 10.06
CA LEU A 17 7.97 -3.15 9.20
C LEU A 17 8.73 -4.42 8.82
N GLN A 18 7.99 -5.52 8.72
CA GLN A 18 8.49 -6.78 8.18
C GLN A 18 8.86 -6.63 6.69
N PRO A 19 9.84 -7.41 6.17
CA PRO A 19 10.30 -7.32 4.79
C PRO A 19 9.20 -7.38 3.73
N GLU A 20 8.18 -8.22 3.95
CA GLU A 20 7.05 -8.41 3.03
C GLU A 20 6.22 -7.13 2.89
N ARG A 21 6.12 -6.36 3.98
CA ARG A 21 5.39 -5.08 4.01
C ARG A 21 6.19 -3.96 3.33
N LEU A 22 7.51 -3.99 3.48
CA LEU A 22 8.41 -3.10 2.75
C LEU A 22 8.39 -3.39 1.25
N GLU A 23 8.27 -4.66 0.85
CA GLU A 23 8.14 -5.05 -0.56
C GLU A 23 6.89 -4.44 -1.19
N VAL A 24 5.74 -4.48 -0.50
CA VAL A 24 4.50 -3.84 -0.97
C VAL A 24 4.72 -2.35 -1.23
N ILE A 25 5.35 -1.63 -0.29
CA ILE A 25 5.66 -0.21 -0.45
C ILE A 25 6.59 0.02 -1.64
N GLY A 26 7.63 -0.81 -1.79
CA GLY A 26 8.57 -0.74 -2.91
C GLY A 26 7.91 -0.96 -4.26
N LEU A 27 7.00 -1.93 -4.38
CA LEU A 27 6.22 -2.15 -5.59
C LEU A 27 5.33 -0.94 -5.92
N MET A 28 4.65 -0.39 -4.92
CA MET A 28 3.79 0.78 -5.14
C MET A 28 4.57 2.05 -5.52
N ARG A 29 5.81 2.22 -5.02
CA ARG A 29 6.73 3.27 -5.52
C ARG A 29 7.04 3.10 -7.01
N ASN A 30 7.06 1.86 -7.49
CA ASN A 30 7.29 1.52 -8.90
C ASN A 30 5.99 1.49 -9.73
N GLY A 31 4.94 2.22 -9.32
CA GLY A 31 3.71 2.39 -10.10
C GLY A 31 2.72 1.23 -10.00
N TRP A 32 2.83 0.39 -8.97
CA TRP A 32 1.80 -0.62 -8.67
C TRP A 32 0.68 -0.02 -7.82
N GLU A 33 -0.53 -0.54 -8.00
CA GLU A 33 -1.70 -0.14 -7.24
C GLU A 33 -2.24 -1.29 -6.42
N MET A 34 -2.74 -0.99 -5.22
CA MET A 34 -3.33 -1.98 -4.33
C MET A 34 -4.83 -2.05 -4.56
N ALA A 35 -5.36 -3.26 -4.67
CA ALA A 35 -6.79 -3.52 -4.72
C ALA A 35 -7.23 -4.30 -3.48
N LEU A 36 -8.38 -3.94 -2.94
CA LEU A 36 -9.11 -4.74 -1.96
C LEU A 36 -10.45 -5.11 -2.58
N ARG A 37 -10.75 -6.40 -2.66
CA ARG A 37 -12.08 -6.89 -3.02
C ARG A 37 -12.78 -7.44 -1.79
N VAL A 38 -13.99 -6.95 -1.55
CA VAL A 38 -14.87 -7.41 -0.49
C VAL A 38 -16.10 -8.02 -1.13
N ARG A 39 -16.43 -9.26 -0.74
CA ARG A 39 -17.64 -9.95 -1.17
C ARG A 39 -18.41 -10.41 0.07
N PRO A 40 -19.73 -10.19 0.14
CA PRO A 40 -20.53 -10.71 1.24
C PRO A 40 -20.34 -12.23 1.38
N GLY A 41 -20.05 -12.68 2.60
CA GLY A 41 -19.88 -14.11 2.92
C GLY A 41 -18.55 -14.74 2.48
N LEU A 42 -17.59 -13.97 1.96
CA LEU A 42 -16.25 -14.45 1.61
C LEU A 42 -15.16 -13.63 2.28
N ALA A 43 -14.02 -14.25 2.52
CA ALA A 43 -12.83 -13.56 3.00
C ALA A 43 -12.40 -12.46 2.00
N PRO A 44 -12.01 -11.27 2.48
CA PRO A 44 -11.48 -10.24 1.61
C PRO A 44 -10.21 -10.70 0.89
N THR A 45 -10.02 -10.23 -0.35
CA THR A 45 -8.82 -10.55 -1.14
C THR A 45 -8.10 -9.25 -1.51
N CYS A 46 -6.79 -9.20 -1.24
CA CYS A 46 -5.94 -8.07 -1.60
C CYS A 46 -4.90 -8.49 -2.64
N TRP A 47 -4.61 -7.59 -3.58
CA TRP A 47 -3.53 -7.79 -4.54
C TRP A 47 -2.96 -6.45 -5.00
N LEU A 48 -1.71 -6.48 -5.43
CA LEU A 48 -1.07 -5.42 -6.18
C LEU A 48 -1.21 -5.71 -7.68
N GLU A 49 -1.41 -4.67 -8.48
CA GLU A 49 -1.41 -4.76 -9.95
C GLU A 49 -0.54 -3.66 -10.56
N LYS A 50 0.38 -4.07 -11.45
CA LYS A 50 1.28 -3.16 -12.15
C LYS A 50 0.51 -2.38 -13.21
N ASN A 51 0.83 -1.09 -13.38
CA ASN A 51 0.14 -0.16 -14.30
C ASN A 51 -1.32 0.16 -13.94
N GLY A 52 -1.77 -0.25 -12.75
CA GLY A 52 -3.08 0.06 -12.21
C GLY A 52 -4.06 -1.12 -12.28
N VAL A 53 -5.02 -1.10 -11.35
CA VAL A 53 -5.98 -2.20 -11.16
C VAL A 53 -6.97 -2.26 -12.33
N GLY A 54 -7.09 -3.44 -12.95
CA GLY A 54 -7.96 -3.68 -14.11
C GLY A 54 -7.29 -3.42 -15.46
N SER A 55 -5.98 -3.13 -15.47
CA SER A 55 -5.19 -2.99 -16.71
C SER A 55 -4.80 -4.34 -17.32
N GLY A 56 -4.95 -5.44 -16.57
CA GLY A 56 -4.56 -6.78 -17.00
C GLY A 56 -3.04 -7.00 -16.93
N GLY A 57 -2.32 -6.15 -16.19
CA GLY A 57 -0.89 -6.27 -15.95
C GLY A 57 -0.53 -7.40 -15.00
N GLU A 58 0.76 -7.45 -14.65
CA GLU A 58 1.28 -8.34 -13.62
C GLU A 58 0.56 -8.08 -12.29
N SER A 59 0.17 -9.15 -11.59
CA SER A 59 -0.48 -9.07 -10.29
C SER A 59 0.22 -9.92 -9.25
N LYS A 60 0.20 -9.44 -8.00
CA LYS A 60 0.78 -10.14 -6.85
C LYS A 60 -0.19 -10.12 -5.70
N SER A 61 -0.54 -11.29 -5.18
CA SER A 61 -1.39 -11.41 -3.99
C SER A 61 -0.72 -10.78 -2.78
N VAL A 62 -1.52 -10.10 -1.96
CA VAL A 62 -1.07 -9.53 -0.70
C VAL A 62 -1.96 -10.06 0.42
N ASP A 63 -1.34 -10.51 1.49
CA ASP A 63 -2.06 -11.00 2.66
C ASP A 63 -2.89 -9.87 3.31
N ILE A 64 -4.07 -10.22 3.81
CA ILE A 64 -5.00 -9.25 4.41
C ILE A 64 -4.43 -8.60 5.68
N GLU A 65 -3.61 -9.31 6.46
CA GLU A 65 -2.91 -8.77 7.63
C GLU A 65 -1.92 -7.70 7.19
N THR A 66 -1.15 -7.96 6.14
CA THR A 66 -0.21 -6.99 5.57
C THR A 66 -0.95 -5.74 5.10
N PHE A 67 -2.08 -5.90 4.39
CA PHE A 67 -2.92 -4.77 4.00
C PHE A 67 -3.39 -3.96 5.21
N ASN A 68 -3.94 -4.61 6.23
CA ASN A 68 -4.48 -3.93 7.42
C ASN A 68 -3.41 -3.15 8.18
N VAL A 69 -2.21 -3.72 8.37
CA VAL A 69 -1.10 -3.00 9.03
C VAL A 69 -0.70 -1.76 8.21
N LEU A 70 -0.63 -1.87 6.89
CA LEU A 70 -0.26 -0.74 6.03
C LEU A 70 -1.35 0.35 6.01
N VAL A 71 -2.63 -0.03 6.09
CA VAL A 71 -3.74 0.91 6.30
C VAL A 71 -3.60 1.65 7.63
N ASP A 72 -3.41 0.94 8.73
CA ASP A 72 -3.26 1.52 10.07
C ASP A 72 -2.07 2.50 10.16
N ARG A 73 -1.01 2.19 9.39
CA ARG A 73 0.18 3.04 9.28
C ARG A 73 -0.01 4.26 8.37
N GLY A 74 -1.14 4.37 7.66
CA GLY A 74 -1.42 5.49 6.74
C GLY A 74 -0.59 5.44 5.45
N VAL A 75 -0.14 4.24 5.05
CA VAL A 75 0.68 4.05 3.84
C VAL A 75 -0.13 4.28 2.57
N PHE A 76 -1.43 4.05 2.63
CA PHE A 76 -2.31 4.12 1.48
C PHE A 76 -3.12 5.42 1.45
N ARG A 77 -3.27 5.97 0.24
CA ARG A 77 -4.35 6.90 -0.07
C ARG A 77 -5.41 6.19 -0.90
N VAL A 78 -6.68 6.46 -0.61
CA VAL A 78 -7.79 5.90 -1.39
C VAL A 78 -7.79 6.56 -2.77
N LYS A 79 -7.74 5.75 -3.83
CA LYS A 79 -7.85 6.21 -5.21
C LYS A 79 -9.28 6.05 -5.74
N ASN A 80 -9.93 4.93 -5.44
CA ASN A 80 -11.30 4.65 -5.86
C ASN A 80 -12.00 3.72 -4.86
N ILE A 81 -13.27 3.96 -4.58
CA ILE A 81 -14.14 3.07 -3.79
C ILE A 81 -15.24 2.56 -4.73
N GLY A 82 -15.06 1.33 -5.23
CA GLY A 82 -16.04 0.69 -6.09
C GLY A 82 -17.03 -0.16 -5.29
N CYS A 83 -18.11 -0.59 -5.94
CA CYS A 83 -19.13 -1.47 -5.36
C CYS A 83 -18.57 -2.83 -4.88
N ARG A 84 -17.45 -3.29 -5.43
CA ARG A 84 -16.80 -4.57 -5.08
C ARG A 84 -15.29 -4.52 -4.91
N VAL A 85 -14.65 -3.49 -5.47
CA VAL A 85 -13.19 -3.35 -5.47
C VAL A 85 -12.85 -1.92 -5.09
N ASN A 86 -12.06 -1.76 -4.04
CA ASN A 86 -11.45 -0.51 -3.64
C ASN A 86 -10.01 -0.50 -4.15
N ILE A 87 -9.57 0.65 -4.63
CA ILE A 87 -8.23 0.85 -5.20
C ILE A 87 -7.52 1.89 -4.35
N TYR A 88 -6.28 1.59 -4.00
CA TYR A 88 -5.41 2.42 -3.20
C TYR A 88 -4.09 2.66 -3.93
N ALA A 89 -3.60 3.89 -3.80
CA ALA A 89 -2.26 4.29 -4.24
C ALA A 89 -1.37 4.53 -3.02
N LEU A 90 -0.06 4.66 -3.25
CA LEU A 90 0.86 5.05 -2.19
C LEU A 90 0.53 6.48 -1.75
N SER A 91 0.51 6.70 -0.44
CA SER A 91 0.37 8.03 0.16
C SER A 91 1.62 8.86 -0.12
N ASP A 92 1.44 10.17 -0.29
CA ASP A 92 2.51 11.08 -0.72
C ASP A 92 3.68 11.11 0.27
N ALA A 93 3.39 10.91 1.56
CA ALA A 93 4.41 10.78 2.61
C ALA A 93 5.40 9.63 2.36
N TYR A 94 4.99 8.60 1.61
CA TYR A 94 5.80 7.42 1.35
C TYR A 94 6.41 7.41 -0.07
N LEU A 95 6.08 8.39 -0.91
CA LEU A 95 6.66 8.56 -2.26
C LEU A 95 8.12 9.05 -2.21
N THR A 96 8.49 9.86 -1.22
CA THR A 96 9.77 10.63 -1.23
C THR A 96 10.97 9.90 -0.60
N GLY A 97 10.91 8.59 -0.38
CA GLY A 97 12.00 7.82 0.23
C GLY A 97 12.91 7.11 -0.77
N GLY A 98 13.10 7.68 -1.96
CA GLY A 98 13.93 7.13 -3.03
C GLY A 98 14.94 8.16 -3.53
N CYS A 99 16.15 8.11 -2.98
CA CYS A 99 17.38 8.56 -3.62
C CYS A 99 18.39 7.44 -3.54
#